data_AF-A0A7V5V5V6-F1
#
_entry.id   AF-A0A7V5V5V6-F1
#
_cell.length_a   1.000
_cell.length_b   1.000
_cell.length_c   1.000
_cell.angle_alpha   90.00
_cell.angle_beta   90.00
_cell.angle_gamma   90.00
#
_symmetry.space_group_name_H-M   'P 1'
#
loop_
_entity.id
_entity.type
_entity.pdbx_description
1 polymer ?
#
loop_
_entity_poly.entity_id
_entity_poly.type
_entity_poly.pdbx_seq_one_letter_code
_entity_poly.pdbx_strand_id
1 'polypeptide(L)'
;MSFFVYILYSSNADRYYCGQTNNLRQRLQQHNDPEYRGSKTTKRFKGPWRLIWSHQCSDRGQAMILEKKIKKRGIKRYLKDQLVESRRRRD
;
A
#
# COMPACT_ATOMS: atom_id res chain seq x y z
N MET A 1 -6.53 1.55 18.40
CA MET A 1 -6.31 0.38 17.51
C MET A 1 -5.27 0.76 16.47
N SER A 2 -4.23 -0.05 16.30
CA SER A 2 -3.19 0.19 15.29
C SER A 2 -3.76 0.06 13.87
N PHE A 3 -3.30 0.92 12.97
CA PHE A 3 -3.60 0.88 11.55
C PHE A 3 -2.33 0.68 10.73
N PHE A 4 -2.46 0.21 9.50
CA PHE A 4 -1.38 0.07 8.55
C PHE A 4 -1.70 0.87 7.31
N VAL A 5 -0.73 1.65 6.85
CA VAL A 5 -0.70 2.17 5.48
C VAL A 5 0.13 1.22 4.65
N TYR A 6 -0.35 0.87 3.47
CA TYR A 6 0.31 -0.11 2.62
C TYR A 6 0.33 0.33 1.17
N ILE A 7 1.34 -0.15 0.45
CA ILE A 7 1.45 -0.01 -1.00
C ILE A 7 1.51 -1.40 -1.61
N LEU A 8 0.57 -1.67 -2.50
CA LEU A 8 0.55 -2.84 -3.36
C LEU A 8 1.03 -2.47 -4.76
N TYR A 9 1.62 -3.44 -5.45
CA TYR A 9 1.98 -3.35 -6.85
C TYR A 9 1.40 -4.54 -7.61
N SER A 10 0.76 -4.28 -8.75
CA SER A 10 0.38 -5.29 -9.73
C SER A 10 1.33 -5.20 -10.91
N SER A 11 2.10 -6.27 -11.14
CA SER A 11 2.99 -6.39 -12.30
C SER A 11 2.19 -6.48 -13.60
N ASN A 12 1.02 -7.10 -13.57
CA ASN A 12 0.19 -7.28 -14.76
C ASN A 12 -0.40 -5.96 -15.27
N ALA A 13 -0.73 -5.04 -14.37
CA ALA A 13 -1.31 -3.74 -14.72
C ALA A 13 -0.29 -2.60 -14.69
N ASP A 14 0.97 -2.87 -14.32
CA ASP A 14 2.00 -1.89 -13.94
C ASP A 14 1.44 -0.75 -13.07
N ARG A 15 0.72 -1.12 -12.00
CA ARG A 15 0.01 -0.16 -11.16
C ARG A 15 0.34 -0.31 -9.69
N TYR A 16 0.50 0.84 -9.06
CA TYR A 16 0.58 0.97 -7.61
C TYR A 16 -0.78 1.29 -7.02
N TYR A 17 -1.07 0.70 -5.88
CA TYR A 17 -2.23 1.03 -5.06
C TYR A 17 -1.77 1.35 -3.65
N CYS A 18 -2.24 2.48 -3.11
CA CYS A 18 -1.98 2.88 -1.74
C CYS A 18 -3.31 2.97 -0.99
N GLY A 19 -3.35 2.37 0.20
CA GLY A 19 -4.51 2.41 1.08
C GLY A 19 -4.13 2.15 2.53
N GLN A 20 -5.15 2.09 3.38
CA GLN A 20 -4.98 1.80 4.80
C GLN A 20 -5.95 0.70 5.27
N THR A 21 -5.55 -0.03 6.31
CA THR A 21 -6.34 -1.11 6.91
C THR A 21 -5.89 -1.36 8.35
N ASN A 22 -6.77 -1.89 9.19
CA ASN A 22 -6.38 -2.43 10.51
C ASN A 22 -5.86 -3.87 10.41
N ASN A 23 -6.13 -4.58 9.30
CA ASN A 23 -5.64 -5.93 9.03
C ASN A 23 -5.02 -6.02 7.64
N LEU A 24 -3.68 -6.05 7.59
CA LEU A 24 -2.91 -6.04 6.34
C LEU A 24 -2.98 -7.37 5.60
N ARG A 25 -2.89 -8.50 6.31
CA ARG A 25 -2.92 -9.84 5.73
C ARG A 25 -4.26 -10.13 5.07
N GLN A 26 -5.35 -9.89 5.81
CA GLN A 26 -6.70 -10.07 5.29
C GLN A 26 -6.95 -9.18 4.07
N ARG A 27 -6.49 -7.93 4.10
CA ARG A 27 -6.63 -7.02 2.96
C ARG A 27 -5.88 -7.52 1.73
N LEU A 28 -4.65 -8.01 1.88
CA LEU A 28 -3.90 -8.56 0.75
C LEU A 28 -4.60 -9.78 0.12
N GLN A 29 -5.16 -10.67 0.95
CA GLN A 29 -5.95 -11.81 0.48
C GLN A 29 -7.19 -11.34 -0.29
N GLN A 30 -7.95 -10.39 0.27
CA GLN A 30 -9.10 -9.77 -0.39
C GLN A 30 -8.76 -9.11 -1.74
N HIS A 31 -7.55 -8.60 -1.90
CA HIS A 31 -7.12 -8.04 -3.18
C HIS A 31 -6.78 -9.11 -4.23
N ASN A 32 -6.34 -10.28 -3.80
CA ASN A 32 -6.01 -11.38 -4.71
C ASN A 32 -7.16 -12.38 -4.91
N ASP A 33 -8.25 -12.21 -4.17
CA ASP A 33 -9.48 -12.99 -4.30
C ASP A 33 -10.36 -12.40 -5.43
N PRO A 34 -10.58 -13.14 -6.54
CA PRO A 34 -11.42 -12.69 -7.64
C PRO A 34 -12.92 -12.61 -7.27
N GLU A 35 -13.37 -13.38 -6.28
CA GLU A 35 -14.76 -13.40 -5.81
C GLU A 35 -15.05 -12.27 -4.81
N TYR A 36 -13.99 -11.66 -4.24
CA TYR A 36 -14.16 -10.60 -3.25
C TYR A 36 -14.72 -9.31 -3.86
N ARG A 37 -15.97 -9.00 -3.51
CA ARG A 37 -16.69 -7.85 -4.08
C ARG A 37 -16.39 -6.50 -3.43
N GLY A 38 -15.72 -6.48 -2.28
CA GLY A 38 -15.50 -5.27 -1.47
C GLY A 38 -14.34 -4.38 -1.92
N SER A 39 -13.41 -4.90 -2.75
CA SER A 39 -12.29 -4.12 -3.27
C SER A 39 -12.58 -3.64 -4.69
N LYS A 40 -12.95 -2.36 -4.84
CA LYS A 40 -13.19 -1.77 -6.17
C LYS A 40 -11.94 -1.78 -7.05
N THR A 41 -10.75 -1.74 -6.45
CA THR A 41 -9.47 -1.72 -7.17
C THR A 41 -9.20 -3.04 -7.89
N THR A 42 -9.57 -4.17 -7.29
CA THR A 42 -9.21 -5.51 -7.82
C THR A 42 -10.18 -5.97 -8.89
N LYS A 43 -11.41 -5.47 -8.84
CA LYS A 43 -12.36 -5.54 -9.95
C LYS A 43 -11.86 -4.81 -11.20
N ARG A 44 -11.22 -3.65 -11.02
CA ARG A 44 -10.74 -2.83 -12.15
C ARG A 44 -9.40 -3.32 -12.70
N PHE A 45 -8.51 -3.82 -11.83
CA PHE A 45 -7.22 -4.36 -12.24
C PHE A 45 -7.03 -5.74 -11.62
N LYS A 46 -7.13 -6.75 -12.48
CA LYS A 46 -6.88 -8.14 -12.09
C LYS A 46 -5.45 -8.27 -11.57
N GLY A 47 -5.29 -9.06 -10.51
CA GLY A 47 -4.02 -9.32 -9.86
C GLY A 47 -2.99 -10.01 -10.76
N PRO A 48 -1.86 -10.46 -10.20
CA PRO A 48 -1.57 -10.55 -8.76
C PRO A 48 -1.13 -9.20 -8.16
N TRP A 49 -1.64 -8.89 -6.99
CA TRP A 49 -1.21 -7.77 -6.15
C TRP A 49 -0.19 -8.25 -5.13
N ARG A 50 0.98 -7.61 -5.12
CA ARG A 50 2.06 -7.89 -4.17
C ARG A 50 2.24 -6.71 -3.22
N LEU A 51 2.38 -7.01 -1.93
CA LEU A 51 2.76 -6.02 -0.93
C LEU A 51 4.24 -5.67 -1.12
N ILE A 52 4.53 -4.40 -1.37
CA ILE A 52 5.92 -3.93 -1.57
C ILE A 52 6.39 -2.96 -0.48
N TRP A 53 5.45 -2.37 0.26
CA TRP A 53 5.75 -1.50 1.38
C TRP A 53 4.56 -1.43 2.34
N SER A 54 4.84 -1.33 3.63
CA SER A 54 3.84 -1.06 4.66
C SER A 54 4.45 -0.32 5.83
N HIS A 55 3.63 0.48 6.51
CA HIS A 55 4.00 1.16 7.74
C HIS A 55 2.87 1.07 8.76
N GLN A 56 3.22 0.73 9.99
CA GLN A 56 2.28 0.68 11.11
C GLN A 56 2.14 2.07 11.72
N CYS A 57 0.91 2.50 11.94
CA CYS A 57 0.53 3.73 12.62
C CYS A 57 -0.20 3.39 13.93
N SER A 58 -0.05 4.25 14.94
CA SER A 58 -0.71 4.09 16.23
C SER A 58 -2.24 4.18 16.14
N ASP A 59 -2.74 4.96 15.19
CA ASP A 59 -4.15 5.24 15.00
C ASP A 59 -4.50 5.51 13.52
N ARG A 60 -5.81 5.60 13.26
CA ARG A 60 -6.36 5.84 11.91
C ARG A 60 -6.04 7.25 11.38
N GLY A 61 -5.95 8.25 12.25
CA GLY A 61 -5.68 9.63 11.85
C GLY A 61 -4.28 9.77 11.25
N GLN A 62 -3.28 9.19 11.92
CA GLN A 62 -1.92 9.12 11.39
C GLN A 62 -1.84 8.34 10.08
N ALA A 63 -2.54 7.20 9.98
CA ALA A 63 -2.60 6.44 8.75
C ALA A 63 -3.20 7.26 7.59
N MET A 64 -4.25 8.05 7.83
CA MET A 64 -4.87 8.91 6.82
C MET A 64 -3.93 10.03 6.37
N ILE A 65 -3.22 10.66 7.30
CA ILE A 65 -2.24 11.72 7.00
C ILE A 65 -1.12 11.15 6.14
N LEU A 66 -0.58 9.99 6.51
CA LEU A 66 0.48 9.32 5.77
C LEU A 66 0.01 8.86 4.38
N GLU A 67 -1.16 8.26 4.27
CA GLU A 67 -1.76 7.87 2.98
C GLU A 67 -1.91 9.10 2.05
N LYS A 68 -2.43 10.22 2.58
CA LYS A 68 -2.57 11.47 1.83
C LYS A 68 -1.21 12.03 1.41
N LYS A 69 -0.19 11.97 2.28
CA LYS A 69 1.17 12.40 1.97
C LYS A 69 1.77 11.56 0.83
N ILE A 70 1.64 10.24 0.88
CA ILE A 70 2.12 9.32 -0.17
C ILE A 70 1.42 9.63 -1.50
N LYS A 71 0.09 9.75 -1.49
CA LYS A 71 -0.70 10.05 -2.69
C LYS A 71 -0.34 11.42 -3.29
N LYS A 72 -0.15 12.45 -2.46
CA LYS A 72 0.26 13.80 -2.90
C LYS A 72 1.66 13.80 -3.54
N ARG A 73 2.61 13.05 -2.98
CA ARG A 73 3.97 12.94 -3.53
C ARG A 73 4.01 12.10 -4.83
N GLY A 74 3.08 11.17 -4.97
CA GLY A 74 3.10 10.12 -5.99
C GLY A 74 3.82 8.88 -5.47
N ILE A 75 3.14 7.73 -5.53
CA ILE A 75 3.56 6.49 -4.88
C ILE A 75 4.97 6.04 -5.30
N LYS A 76 5.26 6.04 -6.61
CA LYS A 76 6.56 5.65 -7.15
C LYS A 76 7.71 6.54 -6.66
N ARG A 77 7.47 7.86 -6.58
CA ARG A 77 8.47 8.83 -6.08
C ARG A 77 8.71 8.62 -4.59
N TYR A 78 7.63 8.45 -3.80
CA TYR A 78 7.73 8.16 -2.38
C TYR A 78 8.56 6.90 -2.09
N LEU A 79 8.31 5.80 -2.81
CA LEU A 79 9.08 4.56 -2.67
C LEU A 79 10.57 4.74 -3.01
N LYS A 80 10.88 5.51 -4.06
CA LYS A 80 12.28 5.84 -4.40
C LYS A 80 12.95 6.61 -3.28
N ASP A 81 12.27 7.60 -2.70
CA ASP A 81 12.78 8.39 -1.57
C ASP A 81 13.07 7.48 -0.36
N GLN A 82 12.19 6.51 -0.06
CA GLN A 82 12.40 5.53 1.02
C GLN A 82 13.59 4.59 0.76
N LEU A 83 13.77 4.13 -0.48
CA LEU A 83 14.90 3.26 -0.84
C LEU A 83 16.23 3.99 -0.68
N VAL A 84 16.32 5.26 -1.10
CA VAL A 84 17.52 6.08 -0.95
C VAL A 84 17.87 6.26 0.53
N GLU A 85 16.87 6.59 1.36
CA GLU A 85 17.04 6.75 2.80
C GLU A 85 17.52 5.45 3.48
N SER A 86 16.97 4.30 3.07
CA SER A 86 17.37 2.98 3.61
C SER A 86 18.80 2.55 3.23
N ARG A 87 19.39 3.17 2.20
CA ARG A 87 20.79 2.93 1.80
C ARG A 87 21.72 3.82 2.62
N ARG A 88 21.37 5.09 2.80
CA ARG A 88 22.16 6.06 3.59
C ARG A 88 22.34 5.70 5.06
N ARG A 89 21.43 4.94 5.65
CA ARG A 89 21.53 4.49 7.07
C ARG A 89 22.42 3.26 7.26
N ARG A 90 22.93 2.68 6.17
CA ARG A 90 23.82 1.51 6.20
C ARG A 90 25.28 1.85 5.94
N ASP A 91 25.56 3.12 5.63
CA ASP A 91 26.89 3.71 5.56
C ASP A 91 27.17 4.49 6.85
#